data_AF-A0A4U8TL29-F1
#
_entry.id   AF-A0A4U8TL29-F1
#
_cell.length_a   1.000
_cell.length_b   1.000
_cell.length_c   1.000
_cell.angle_alpha   90.00
_cell.angle_beta   90.00
_cell.angle_gamma   90.00
#
_symmetry.space_group_name_H-M   'P 1'
#
loop_
_entity.id
_entity.type
_entity.pdbx_description
1 polymer ?
#
loop_
_entity_poly.entity_id
_entity_poly.type
_entity_poly.pdbx_seq_one_letter_code
_entity_poly.pdbx_strand_id
1 'polypeptide(L)'
;MINTNQRDFQAQQKNKNKAYLSVESVQLPSNAREIKNVTITYQNIDGTVGQKDIKIDKSIDWHYPIKISQQEAIRNIAKRYFSLNDFEFYIEGANFVVKSTKHRIIRHFLLAEPLTIIVDFSRDGGSEYNGNIGTGEKYFSNVNVNARSNMYRLSITLDGMYQYNLKSLKDGIHTITLK
;
A
#
# COMPACT_ATOMS: atom_id res chain seq x y z
N MET A 1 8.53 31.44 18.38
CA MET A 1 8.66 30.05 18.88
C MET A 1 8.31 29.12 17.73
N ILE A 2 9.30 28.43 17.17
CA ILE A 2 9.08 27.55 16.02
C ILE A 2 8.49 26.24 16.55
N ASN A 3 7.28 25.93 16.10
CA ASN A 3 6.49 24.76 16.48
C ASN A 3 7.31 23.48 16.20
N THR A 4 7.47 22.62 17.21
CA THR A 4 8.26 21.38 17.19
C THR A 4 7.96 20.52 15.96
N ASN A 5 6.69 20.52 15.52
CA ASN A 5 6.23 19.80 14.33
C ASN A 5 6.92 20.28 13.03
N GLN A 6 7.19 21.58 12.86
CA GLN A 6 7.84 22.08 11.65
C GLN A 6 9.31 21.65 11.53
N ARG A 7 10.00 21.40 12.65
CA ARG A 7 11.36 20.86 12.64
C ARG A 7 11.37 19.40 12.17
N ASP A 8 10.39 18.62 12.61
CA ASP A 8 10.23 17.21 12.25
C ASP A 8 9.94 17.03 10.75
N PHE A 9 9.11 17.90 10.17
CA PHE A 9 8.86 17.93 8.73
C PHE A 9 10.11 18.30 7.90
N GLN A 10 10.98 19.19 8.40
CA GLN A 10 12.22 19.55 7.70
C GLN A 10 13.33 18.49 7.86
N ALA A 11 13.36 17.77 8.99
CA ALA A 11 14.29 16.66 9.20
C ALA A 11 13.97 15.46 8.29
N GLN A 12 12.68 15.16 8.06
CA GLN A 12 12.26 14.16 7.09
C GLN A 12 12.62 14.54 5.65
N GLN A 13 12.62 15.82 5.30
CA GLN A 13 13.00 16.28 3.95
C GLN A 13 14.50 16.16 3.66
N LYS A 14 15.37 16.15 4.68
CA LYS A 14 16.83 15.95 4.51
C LYS A 14 17.25 14.50 4.24
N ASN A 15 16.40 13.52 4.50
CA ASN A 15 16.68 12.08 4.30
C ASN A 15 16.07 11.51 3.01
N LYS A 16 15.82 12.33 1.99
CA LYS A 16 15.18 11.94 0.73
C LYS A 16 15.94 10.92 -0.15
N ASN A 17 17.14 10.46 0.24
CA ASN A 17 18.03 9.69 -0.64
C ASN A 17 18.39 8.27 -0.15
N LYS A 18 17.88 7.80 0.99
CA LYS A 18 18.16 6.42 1.46
C LYS A 18 16.97 5.51 1.19
N ALA A 19 17.21 4.42 0.47
CA ALA A 19 16.20 3.40 0.24
C ALA A 19 15.77 2.76 1.57
N TYR A 20 14.51 2.33 1.65
CA TYR A 20 14.02 1.55 2.77
C TYR A 20 14.79 0.23 2.90
N LEU A 21 14.96 -0.23 4.15
CA LEU A 21 15.61 -1.51 4.44
C LEU A 21 14.75 -2.64 3.87
N SER A 22 15.27 -3.31 2.83
CA SER A 22 14.62 -4.48 2.27
C SER A 22 15.08 -5.75 2.99
N VAL A 23 16.14 -6.38 2.51
CA VAL A 23 16.78 -7.49 3.19
C VAL A 23 18.28 -7.26 3.17
N GLU A 24 18.90 -7.33 4.33
CA GLU A 24 20.35 -7.37 4.47
C GLU A 24 20.76 -8.70 5.09
N SER A 25 21.86 -9.27 4.59
CA SER A 25 22.39 -10.54 5.08
C SER A 25 23.65 -10.31 5.90
N VAL A 26 23.69 -10.88 7.09
CA VAL A 26 24.83 -10.81 8.02
C VAL A 26 25.41 -12.21 8.17
N GLN A 27 26.64 -12.39 7.72
CA GLN A 27 27.38 -13.64 7.88
C GLN A 27 28.14 -13.64 9.20
N LEU A 28 27.99 -14.71 9.99
CA LEU A 28 28.73 -14.89 11.23
C LEU A 28 30.06 -15.62 10.99
N PRO A 29 31.09 -15.41 11.85
CA PRO A 29 32.34 -16.15 11.77
C PRO A 29 32.14 -17.63 12.11
N SER A 30 33.07 -18.48 11.64
CA SER A 30 32.94 -19.95 11.73
C SER A 30 32.98 -20.52 13.16
N ASN A 31 33.36 -19.72 14.14
CA ASN A 31 33.36 -20.07 15.55
C ASN A 31 32.12 -19.55 16.32
N ALA A 32 31.18 -18.86 15.67
CA ALA A 32 29.95 -18.42 16.32
C ALA A 32 29.07 -19.61 16.69
N ARG A 33 28.48 -19.60 17.89
CA ARG A 33 27.66 -20.70 18.43
C ARG A 33 26.32 -20.24 18.98
N GLU A 34 26.24 -19.01 19.47
CA GLU A 34 25.04 -18.46 20.09
C GLU A 34 24.89 -16.97 19.74
N ILE A 35 23.67 -16.53 19.49
CA ILE A 35 23.31 -15.10 19.47
C ILE A 35 22.81 -14.72 20.86
N LYS A 36 23.52 -13.80 21.52
CA LYS A 36 23.12 -13.30 22.84
C LYS A 36 22.05 -12.21 22.73
N ASN A 37 22.29 -11.19 21.92
CA ASN A 37 21.38 -10.07 21.71
C ASN A 37 21.49 -9.51 20.27
N VAL A 38 20.53 -8.68 19.91
CA VAL A 38 20.57 -7.81 18.74
C VAL A 38 20.38 -6.38 19.22
N THR A 39 21.28 -5.49 18.79
CA THR A 39 21.20 -4.06 19.06
C THR A 39 20.90 -3.34 17.76
N ILE A 40 19.75 -2.65 17.70
CA ILE A 40 19.37 -1.81 16.56
C ILE A 40 19.64 -0.36 16.92
N THR A 41 20.59 0.26 16.23
CA THR A 41 20.86 1.69 16.31
C THR A 41 20.08 2.41 15.22
N TYR A 42 19.34 3.45 15.57
CA TYR A 42 18.47 4.17 14.64
C TYR A 42 18.55 5.69 14.87
N GLN A 43 18.20 6.46 13.85
CA GLN A 43 18.08 7.92 13.95
C GLN A 43 16.62 8.30 14.21
N ASN A 44 16.39 9.08 15.25
CA ASN A 44 15.09 9.67 15.56
C ASN A 44 14.72 10.77 14.56
N ILE A 45 13.45 11.17 14.55
CA ILE A 45 12.95 12.24 13.66
C ILE A 45 13.66 13.58 13.96
N ASP A 46 13.99 13.83 15.23
CA ASP A 46 14.76 15.00 15.66
C ASP A 46 16.26 14.93 15.30
N GLY A 47 16.70 13.84 14.66
CA GLY A 47 18.07 13.60 14.22
C GLY A 47 18.99 12.99 15.26
N THR A 48 18.54 12.82 16.51
CA THR A 48 19.31 12.14 17.56
C THR A 48 19.44 10.64 17.29
N VAL A 49 20.44 9.99 17.89
CA VAL A 49 20.65 8.55 17.74
C VAL A 49 20.04 7.82 18.93
N GLY A 50 19.15 6.87 18.65
CA GLY A 50 18.55 5.96 19.61
C GLY A 50 19.08 4.53 19.45
N GLN A 51 18.88 3.71 20.48
CA GLN A 51 19.27 2.31 20.50
C GLN A 51 18.14 1.44 21.08
N LYS A 52 17.91 0.27 20.48
CA LYS A 52 16.99 -0.75 20.99
C LYS A 52 17.71 -2.09 21.09
N ASP A 53 17.76 -2.64 22.29
CA ASP A 53 18.32 -3.96 22.55
C ASP A 53 17.21 -5.02 22.63
N ILE A 54 17.46 -6.15 21.97
CA ILE A 54 16.57 -7.31 21.92
C ILE A 54 17.38 -8.52 22.40
N LYS A 55 16.97 -9.12 23.52
CA LYS A 55 17.59 -10.36 24.02
C LYS A 55 17.11 -11.54 23.17
N ILE A 56 18.05 -12.36 22.69
CA ILE A 56 17.76 -13.55 21.86
C ILE A 56 18.08 -14.83 22.65
N ASP A 57 19.34 -14.97 23.07
CA ASP A 57 19.89 -16.12 23.81
C ASP A 57 19.51 -17.48 23.19
N LYS A 58 19.97 -17.68 21.94
CA LYS A 58 19.72 -18.91 21.16
C LYS A 58 21.00 -19.40 20.49
N SER A 59 21.13 -20.72 20.39
CA SER A 59 22.15 -21.37 19.55
C SER A 59 21.91 -21.10 18.07
N ILE A 60 22.97 -21.09 17.27
CA ILE A 60 22.92 -20.85 15.82
C ILE A 60 23.81 -21.82 15.04
N ASP A 61 23.47 -21.99 13.77
CA ASP A 61 24.36 -22.55 12.75
C ASP A 61 24.91 -21.42 11.89
N TRP A 62 26.22 -21.16 12.02
CA TRP A 62 26.89 -20.06 11.34
C TRP A 62 27.02 -20.27 9.83
N HIS A 63 26.80 -21.48 9.29
CA HIS A 63 26.81 -21.70 7.84
C HIS A 63 25.67 -20.95 7.12
N TYR A 64 24.64 -20.53 7.87
CA TYR A 64 23.49 -19.80 7.34
C TYR A 64 23.53 -18.33 7.79
N PRO A 65 23.42 -17.36 6.86
CA PRO A 65 23.43 -15.94 7.21
C PRO A 65 22.15 -15.55 7.95
N ILE A 66 22.29 -14.59 8.86
CA ILE A 66 21.15 -13.92 9.50
C ILE A 66 20.58 -12.92 8.50
N LYS A 67 19.26 -12.94 8.30
CA LYS A 67 18.58 -11.92 7.50
C LYS A 67 17.93 -10.88 8.40
N ILE A 68 18.25 -9.61 8.16
CA ILE A 68 17.54 -8.48 8.75
C ILE A 68 16.62 -7.92 7.69
N SER A 69 15.33 -7.90 7.98
CA SER A 69 14.32 -7.34 7.09
C SER A 69 13.32 -6.51 7.87
N GLN A 70 12.75 -5.52 7.21
CA GLN A 70 11.68 -4.72 7.78
C GLN A 70 10.34 -5.25 7.26
N GLN A 71 9.50 -5.76 8.17
CA GLN A 71 8.12 -6.13 7.83
C GLN A 71 7.37 -4.87 7.35
N GLU A 72 6.59 -5.05 6.29
CA GLU A 72 5.80 -4.00 5.62
C GLU A 72 6.56 -2.87 4.90
N ALA A 73 7.89 -2.73 5.06
CA ALA A 73 8.67 -1.82 4.21
C ALA A 73 9.01 -2.39 2.82
N ILE A 74 8.77 -3.69 2.62
CA ILE A 74 8.90 -4.41 1.33
C ILE A 74 7.55 -4.97 0.86
N ARG A 75 6.45 -4.27 1.11
CA ARG A 75 5.27 -4.40 0.24
C ARG A 75 5.20 -3.13 -0.55
N ASN A 76 5.82 -3.15 -1.74
CA ASN A 76 5.69 -2.16 -2.81
C ASN A 76 4.89 -0.92 -2.39
N ILE A 77 5.51 -0.01 -1.62
CA ILE A 77 4.83 1.14 -0.98
C ILE A 77 4.26 2.10 -2.04
N ALA A 78 4.68 1.95 -3.30
CA ALA A 78 4.11 2.69 -4.40
C ALA A 78 2.90 2.00 -5.03
N LYS A 79 2.64 0.70 -4.82
CA LYS A 79 1.62 -0.01 -5.60
C LYS A 79 1.01 -1.27 -5.00
N ARG A 80 -0.21 -1.16 -4.47
CA ARG A 80 -1.06 -2.31 -4.08
C ARG A 80 -1.90 -2.80 -5.25
N TYR A 81 -1.58 -3.98 -5.80
CA TYR A 81 -2.23 -4.58 -6.96
C TYR A 81 -3.14 -5.75 -6.58
N PHE A 82 -4.34 -5.81 -7.15
CA PHE A 82 -5.28 -6.94 -7.01
C PHE A 82 -6.26 -6.99 -8.18
N SER A 83 -6.98 -8.09 -8.35
CA SER A 83 -7.97 -8.24 -9.43
C SER A 83 -9.29 -8.78 -8.90
N LEU A 84 -10.38 -8.37 -9.55
CA LEU A 84 -11.71 -8.96 -9.39
C LEU A 84 -12.32 -9.11 -10.79
N ASN A 85 -12.54 -10.35 -11.23
CA ASN A 85 -13.05 -10.65 -12.57
C ASN A 85 -12.18 -10.04 -13.69
N ASP A 86 -12.78 -9.36 -14.68
CA ASP A 86 -12.11 -8.67 -15.78
C ASP A 86 -11.42 -7.33 -15.36
N PHE A 87 -11.36 -7.01 -14.07
CA PHE A 87 -10.80 -5.76 -13.58
C PHE A 87 -9.49 -5.98 -12.83
N GLU A 88 -8.49 -5.18 -13.18
CA GLU A 88 -7.23 -5.07 -12.46
C GLU A 88 -7.21 -3.73 -11.72
N PHE A 89 -6.80 -3.76 -10.45
CA PHE A 89 -6.80 -2.61 -9.56
C PHE A 89 -5.42 -2.35 -9.00
N TYR A 90 -5.20 -1.08 -8.70
CA TYR A 90 -3.94 -0.60 -8.22
C TYR A 90 -4.13 0.61 -7.31
N ILE A 91 -3.43 0.67 -6.17
CA ILE A 91 -3.48 1.80 -5.24
C ILE A 91 -2.07 2.38 -5.05
N GLU A 92 -1.94 3.70 -5.21
CA GLU A 92 -0.72 4.47 -4.98
C GLU A 92 -1.03 5.78 -4.26
N GLY A 93 -0.83 5.80 -2.95
CA GLY A 93 -1.19 6.94 -2.11
C GLY A 93 -2.68 7.30 -2.28
N ALA A 94 -2.97 8.52 -2.72
CA ALA A 94 -4.33 9.02 -2.96
C ALA A 94 -4.90 8.64 -4.35
N ASN A 95 -4.18 7.84 -5.13
CA ASN A 95 -4.60 7.38 -6.45
C ASN A 95 -5.10 5.94 -6.40
N PHE A 96 -6.22 5.69 -7.06
CA PHE A 96 -6.80 4.39 -7.30
C PHE A 96 -6.94 4.18 -8.81
N VAL A 97 -6.21 3.22 -9.36
CA VAL A 97 -6.22 2.91 -10.79
C VAL A 97 -7.04 1.65 -11.02
N VAL A 98 -7.94 1.73 -12.00
CA VAL A 98 -8.74 0.61 -12.52
C VAL A 98 -8.35 0.39 -13.96
N LYS A 99 -7.97 -0.82 -14.32
CA LYS A 99 -7.83 -1.23 -15.71
C LYS A 99 -8.97 -2.16 -16.08
N SER A 100 -9.72 -1.76 -17.10
CA SER A 100 -10.86 -2.47 -17.67
C SER A 100 -10.79 -2.39 -19.19
N THR A 101 -10.13 -3.36 -19.82
CA THR A 101 -9.87 -3.35 -21.27
C THR A 101 -11.09 -3.71 -22.10
N LYS A 102 -12.10 -4.36 -21.50
CA LYS A 102 -13.31 -4.84 -22.18
C LYS A 102 -14.54 -3.99 -21.90
N HIS A 103 -14.57 -3.29 -20.77
CA HIS A 103 -15.78 -2.67 -20.24
C HIS A 103 -15.61 -1.15 -20.16
N ARG A 104 -16.51 -0.40 -20.76
CA ARG A 104 -16.44 1.08 -20.80
C ARG A 104 -17.15 1.70 -19.60
N ILE A 105 -16.62 2.80 -19.08
CA ILE A 105 -17.34 3.57 -18.04
C ILE A 105 -18.65 4.12 -18.63
N ILE A 106 -19.74 3.88 -17.91
CA ILE A 106 -21.07 4.46 -18.17
C ILE A 106 -21.23 5.74 -17.36
N ARG A 107 -20.88 5.70 -16.07
CA ARG A 107 -20.99 6.83 -15.14
C ARG A 107 -20.18 6.60 -13.87
N HIS A 108 -19.95 7.67 -13.12
CA HIS A 108 -19.41 7.61 -11.77
C HIS A 108 -20.03 8.67 -10.86
N PHE A 109 -20.16 8.38 -9.57
CA PHE A 109 -20.72 9.29 -8.57
C PHE A 109 -20.30 8.88 -7.15
N LEU A 110 -20.53 9.76 -6.16
CA LEU A 110 -20.35 9.46 -4.74
C LEU A 110 -21.69 9.06 -4.10
N LEU A 111 -21.63 8.10 -3.18
CA LEU A 111 -22.69 7.82 -2.21
C LEU A 111 -22.19 8.18 -0.81
N ALA A 112 -23.07 8.76 0.00
CA ALA A 112 -22.78 9.03 1.41
C ALA A 112 -22.99 7.77 2.27
N GLU A 113 -22.29 7.72 3.42
CA GLU A 113 -22.50 6.78 4.53
C GLU A 113 -22.46 5.26 4.20
N PRO A 114 -21.28 4.61 4.18
CA PRO A 114 -19.93 5.21 4.19
C PRO A 114 -19.63 5.86 2.84
N LEU A 115 -18.78 6.89 2.83
CA LEU A 115 -18.45 7.60 1.60
C LEU A 115 -17.87 6.62 0.57
N THR A 116 -18.56 6.42 -0.54
CA THR A 116 -18.22 5.38 -1.51
C THR A 116 -18.24 5.95 -2.92
N ILE A 117 -17.15 5.76 -3.66
CA ILE A 117 -17.10 6.07 -5.09
C ILE A 117 -17.71 4.91 -5.86
N ILE A 118 -18.75 5.19 -6.63
CA ILE A 118 -19.37 4.25 -7.55
C ILE A 118 -18.86 4.54 -8.96
N VAL A 119 -18.43 3.50 -9.65
CA VAL A 119 -18.14 3.54 -11.10
C VAL A 119 -18.89 2.39 -11.75
N ASP A 120 -19.87 2.73 -12.60
CA ASP A 120 -20.59 1.74 -13.40
C ASP A 120 -19.87 1.54 -14.74
N PHE A 121 -19.50 0.31 -15.05
CA PHE A 121 -18.92 -0.11 -16.32
C PHE A 121 -19.94 -0.91 -17.12
N SER A 122 -19.88 -0.88 -18.45
CA SER A 122 -20.64 -1.82 -19.29
C SER A 122 -20.30 -3.27 -18.94
N ARG A 123 -21.16 -4.20 -19.33
CA ARG A 123 -20.90 -5.64 -19.19
C ARG A 123 -20.94 -6.28 -20.57
N ASP A 124 -20.06 -5.82 -21.45
CA ASP A 124 -20.04 -6.19 -22.86
C ASP A 124 -19.48 -7.61 -23.00
N GLY A 125 -20.36 -8.61 -23.00
CA GLY A 125 -19.99 -10.03 -23.02
C GLY A 125 -19.42 -10.57 -21.70
N GLY A 126 -19.58 -9.82 -20.60
CA GLY A 126 -19.12 -10.23 -19.26
C GLY A 126 -20.05 -11.24 -18.58
N SER A 127 -19.49 -12.22 -17.88
CA SER A 127 -20.24 -13.17 -17.04
C SER A 127 -20.83 -12.51 -15.79
N GLU A 128 -21.74 -13.19 -15.11
CA GLU A 128 -22.13 -12.77 -13.76
C GLU A 128 -20.94 -12.92 -12.80
N TYR A 129 -20.77 -11.94 -11.92
CA TYR A 129 -19.68 -11.93 -10.94
C TYR A 129 -20.04 -11.00 -9.77
N ASN A 130 -19.79 -11.46 -8.54
CA ASN A 130 -19.86 -10.62 -7.35
C ASN A 130 -18.64 -10.92 -6.48
N GLY A 131 -17.79 -9.92 -6.26
CA GLY A 131 -16.54 -10.06 -5.52
C GLY A 131 -16.28 -8.85 -4.62
N ASN A 132 -15.60 -9.09 -3.51
CA ASN A 132 -15.27 -8.07 -2.53
C ASN A 132 -13.85 -8.30 -1.99
N ILE A 133 -13.10 -7.21 -1.75
CA ILE A 133 -11.83 -7.23 -1.06
C ILE A 133 -11.68 -6.03 -0.11
N GLY A 134 -11.34 -6.31 1.14
CA GLY A 134 -10.83 -5.30 2.06
C GLY A 134 -9.38 -5.00 1.72
N THR A 135 -9.05 -3.74 1.46
CA THR A 135 -7.72 -3.36 0.94
C THR A 135 -6.66 -3.32 2.06
N GLY A 136 -7.08 -2.97 3.29
CA GLY A 136 -6.17 -2.57 4.37
C GLY A 136 -5.30 -1.36 4.01
N GLU A 137 -5.81 -0.45 3.16
CA GLU A 137 -5.12 0.77 2.71
C GLU A 137 -5.68 2.04 3.30
N LYS A 138 -4.82 3.06 3.35
CA LYS A 138 -5.25 4.44 3.58
C LYS A 138 -6.14 4.89 2.42
N TYR A 139 -7.14 5.70 2.74
CA TYR A 139 -8.12 6.30 1.85
C TYR A 139 -9.15 5.36 1.24
N PHE A 140 -8.74 4.18 0.78
CA PHE A 140 -9.63 3.24 0.09
C PHE A 140 -9.76 2.00 0.95
N SER A 141 -10.83 1.83 1.72
CA SER A 141 -10.98 0.75 2.70
C SER A 141 -11.42 -0.59 2.09
N ASN A 142 -12.27 -0.54 1.08
CA ASN A 142 -12.91 -1.73 0.51
C ASN A 142 -13.25 -1.54 -0.97
N VAL A 143 -13.12 -2.61 -1.75
CA VAL A 143 -13.46 -2.60 -3.18
C VAL A 143 -14.37 -3.78 -3.50
N ASN A 144 -15.50 -3.49 -4.13
CA ASN A 144 -16.47 -4.49 -4.54
C ASN A 144 -16.82 -4.32 -6.02
N VAL A 145 -16.94 -5.45 -6.73
CA VAL A 145 -17.47 -5.50 -8.09
C VAL A 145 -18.70 -6.39 -8.06
N ASN A 146 -19.85 -5.84 -8.48
CA ASN A 146 -21.09 -6.59 -8.60
C ASN A 146 -21.64 -6.51 -10.01
N ALA A 147 -22.02 -7.66 -10.57
CA ALA A 147 -22.76 -7.73 -11.80
C ALA A 147 -24.22 -7.28 -11.60
N ARG A 148 -24.73 -6.56 -12.60
CA ARG A 148 -26.13 -6.23 -12.83
C ARG A 148 -26.46 -6.61 -14.28
N SER A 149 -27.72 -6.51 -14.69
CA SER A 149 -28.20 -7.01 -16.00
C SER A 149 -27.34 -6.59 -17.19
N ASN A 150 -26.87 -5.34 -17.26
CA ASN A 150 -26.07 -4.81 -18.37
C ASN A 150 -24.80 -4.04 -17.94
N MET A 151 -24.43 -4.11 -16.66
CA MET A 151 -23.30 -3.34 -16.12
C MET A 151 -22.60 -4.10 -14.99
N TYR A 152 -21.32 -3.80 -14.78
CA TYR A 152 -20.64 -4.04 -13.52
C TYR A 152 -20.65 -2.75 -12.69
N ARG A 153 -20.99 -2.85 -11.41
CA ARG A 153 -20.85 -1.75 -10.45
C ARG A 153 -19.60 -1.98 -9.62
N LEU A 154 -18.61 -1.11 -9.80
CA LEU A 154 -17.46 -0.99 -8.94
C LEU A 154 -17.82 -0.03 -7.79
N SER A 155 -17.69 -0.50 -6.54
CA SER A 155 -17.89 0.28 -5.33
C SER A 155 -16.58 0.35 -4.56
N ILE A 156 -16.05 1.56 -4.38
CA ILE A 156 -14.79 1.82 -3.67
C ILE A 156 -15.13 2.62 -2.41
N THR A 157 -15.19 1.95 -1.26
CA THR A 157 -15.49 2.58 0.03
C THR A 157 -14.26 3.32 0.54
N LEU A 158 -14.44 4.56 0.98
CA LEU A 158 -13.38 5.41 1.48
C LEU A 158 -13.29 5.37 3.02
N ASP A 159 -12.08 5.61 3.56
CA ASP A 159 -11.83 5.63 5.01
C ASP A 159 -12.23 6.95 5.69
N GLY A 160 -12.69 7.93 4.91
CA GLY A 160 -12.94 9.28 5.33
C GLY A 160 -13.67 10.10 4.27
N MET A 161 -13.83 11.39 4.53
CA MET A 161 -14.50 12.31 3.62
C MET A 161 -13.50 12.93 2.64
N TYR A 162 -13.64 12.61 1.35
CA TYR A 162 -12.77 13.12 0.29
C TYR A 162 -13.58 13.52 -0.93
N GLN A 163 -13.06 14.49 -1.68
CA GLN A 163 -13.49 14.70 -3.06
C GLN A 163 -12.63 13.84 -3.99
N TYR A 164 -13.14 13.55 -5.19
CA TYR A 164 -12.38 12.79 -6.17
C TYR A 164 -12.47 13.39 -7.58
N ASN A 165 -11.47 13.08 -8.39
CA ASN A 165 -11.48 13.26 -9.83
C ASN A 165 -11.21 11.92 -10.50
N LEU A 166 -11.93 11.59 -11.58
CA LEU A 166 -11.67 10.41 -12.40
C LEU A 166 -11.16 10.86 -13.77
N LYS A 167 -10.02 10.32 -14.20
CA LYS A 167 -9.46 10.50 -15.55
C LYS A 167 -9.37 9.16 -16.25
N SER A 168 -9.82 9.12 -17.51
CA SER A 168 -9.64 7.95 -18.37
C SER A 168 -8.44 8.17 -19.28
N LEU A 169 -7.55 7.20 -19.33
CA LEU A 169 -6.40 7.11 -20.22
C LEU A 169 -6.72 6.14 -21.38
N LYS A 170 -5.75 5.94 -22.27
CA LYS A 170 -5.85 4.92 -23.32
C LYS A 170 -5.90 3.50 -22.72
N ASP A 171 -6.37 2.54 -23.51
CA ASP A 171 -6.36 1.10 -23.20
C ASP A 171 -7.15 0.69 -21.94
N GLY A 172 -8.25 1.40 -21.65
CA GLY A 172 -9.15 1.04 -20.55
C GLY A 172 -8.58 1.32 -19.16
N ILE A 173 -7.56 2.17 -19.05
CA ILE A 173 -6.97 2.56 -17.77
C ILE A 173 -7.68 3.81 -17.25
N HIS A 174 -8.15 3.78 -16.02
CA HIS A 174 -8.85 4.87 -15.36
C HIS A 174 -8.20 5.16 -14.00
N THR A 175 -7.92 6.43 -13.72
CA THR A 175 -7.31 6.86 -12.46
C THR A 175 -8.28 7.74 -11.69
N ILE A 176 -8.59 7.33 -10.47
CA ILE A 176 -9.31 8.09 -9.46
C ILE A 176 -8.27 8.72 -8.54
N THR A 177 -8.30 10.05 -8.38
CA THR A 177 -7.42 10.78 -7.47
C THR A 177 -8.25 11.50 -6.42
N LEU A 178 -7.96 11.24 -5.15
CA LEU A 178 -8.60 11.93 -4.03
C LEU A 178 -7.95 13.30 -3.78
N LYS A 179 -8.74 14.25 -3.28
CA LYS A 179 -8.34 15.60 -2.89
C LYS A 179 -8.65 15.87 -1.43
#